data_AF-A0A1I7KFU6-F1
#
_entry.id   AF-A0A1I7KFU6-F1
#
_cell.length_a   1.000
_cell.length_b   1.000
_cell.length_c   1.000
_cell.angle_alpha   90.00
_cell.angle_beta   90.00
_cell.angle_gamma   90.00
#
_symmetry.space_group_name_H-M   'P 1'
#
loop_
_entity.id
_entity.type
_entity.pdbx_description
1 polymer ?
#
loop_
_entity_poly.entity_id
_entity_poly.type
_entity_poly.pdbx_seq_one_letter_code
_entity_poly.pdbx_strand_id
1 'polypeptide(L)'
;MEKMNNGEGGSHKGSMGMRGVTRPMAEKEVRQHNHEMHGDSEQHSKDKGKEMQGMDMSDEMREKMLRMHHMQTLWVYWMIIILGAWVLLSPLTFDYGIGTVQPSGGRSVWLSMEQRIGFMKWSDIISGALLMFFGWRGLTPNRPVSLWICCFIGIWLTMAPLLFWSPTAVAYLNDTMVGALIIALTILIPGMPNMIMYMKMGPDTPPGWSYNPSSWPQRWIMMVLAFVGWVVSRYLAAFQLGYIDTVWDPFFGQQSEQVLNSAMSHSMPVSDAGLGAIAYTFEFLMGWMGAPSRWRTMPWMVAIFGILVIPLGMVHIFLVISQPVIVGAWCFFCLLAAAIMIPMIPLEADEVIAMGQFMKKKVNQGESFWKVFWKGGNIESDAKDEAPEMMAFPQKPGPVYSASIWGVSFPWTLTVATLLGIALVFAPGIFGVPIKETVADVFHLAGSLVVVTSIFCMGEPLRRGRYFNLLLGLTVAVAPWFLGNSPTGLSITGIVLGLAVAALSLPLGPKTQTYAGWDEYIK
;
A
#
# COMPACT_ATOMS: atom_id res chain seq x y z
N MET A 1 -35.39 9.69 49.11
CA MET A 1 -34.55 8.51 48.82
C MET A 1 -34.28 8.50 47.32
N GLU A 2 -33.00 8.46 47.00
CA GLU A 2 -32.37 8.88 45.75
C GLU A 2 -32.79 8.10 44.50
N LYS A 3 -32.84 8.83 43.38
CA LYS A 3 -32.61 8.31 42.04
C LYS A 3 -31.10 8.17 41.84
N MET A 4 -30.62 7.04 41.31
CA MET A 4 -29.37 7.01 40.55
C MET A 4 -29.59 6.34 39.21
N ASN A 5 -29.36 7.15 38.19
CA ASN A 5 -29.37 6.90 36.78
C ASN A 5 -27.89 6.98 36.38
N ASN A 6 -27.25 5.89 35.96
CA ASN A 6 -25.88 5.93 35.43
C ASN A 6 -25.88 5.47 33.98
N GLY A 7 -26.00 6.44 33.08
CA GLY A 7 -25.53 6.32 31.71
C GLY A 7 -24.08 6.77 31.66
N GLU A 8 -23.15 5.86 31.37
CA GLU A 8 -21.78 6.20 31.04
C GLU A 8 -21.68 6.50 29.55
N GLY A 9 -21.83 7.79 29.21
CA GLY A 9 -21.39 8.34 27.93
C GLY A 9 -19.88 8.57 27.98
N GLY A 10 -19.10 7.61 27.47
CA GLY A 10 -17.65 7.77 27.32
C GLY A 10 -17.33 8.90 26.34
N SER A 11 -16.76 10.01 26.84
CA SER A 11 -16.21 11.05 25.98
C SER A 11 -14.91 10.53 25.36
N HIS A 12 -14.93 10.14 24.08
CA HIS A 12 -13.73 9.92 23.30
C HIS A 12 -13.04 11.28 23.06
N LYS A 13 -12.11 11.64 23.96
CA LYS A 13 -11.11 12.67 23.73
C LYS A 13 -9.89 12.00 23.09
N GLY A 14 -9.39 12.57 21.99
CA GLY A 14 -8.32 12.01 21.16
C GLY A 14 -7.15 11.47 21.97
N SER A 15 -7.07 10.15 22.04
CA SER A 15 -5.98 9.43 22.69
C SER A 15 -4.79 9.34 21.74
N MET A 16 -3.63 9.79 22.20
CA MET A 16 -2.35 9.47 21.54
C MET A 16 -2.21 7.95 21.52
N GLY A 17 -2.17 7.34 20.33
CA GLY A 17 -1.88 5.92 20.17
C GLY A 17 -0.53 5.59 20.80
N MET A 18 -0.53 4.96 21.97
CA MET A 18 0.67 4.52 22.66
C MET A 18 1.29 3.35 21.90
N ARG A 19 2.21 3.66 20.98
CA ARG A 19 3.02 2.64 20.31
C ARG A 19 4.21 2.28 21.20
N GLY A 20 4.32 1.02 21.61
CA GLY A 20 5.57 0.44 22.11
C GLY A 20 5.99 0.76 23.55
N VAL A 21 5.07 1.10 24.46
CA VAL A 21 5.42 1.31 25.88
C VAL A 21 5.58 -0.04 26.58
N THR A 22 6.81 -0.46 26.84
CA THR A 22 7.14 -1.72 27.56
C THR A 22 7.38 -1.53 29.06
N ARG A 23 7.16 -0.33 29.63
CA ARG A 23 7.48 -0.04 31.04
C ARG A 23 6.29 0.50 31.85
N PRO A 24 5.82 -0.21 32.89
CA PRO A 24 4.74 0.23 33.78
C PRO A 24 5.00 1.57 34.49
N MET A 25 6.27 1.92 34.72
CA MET A 25 6.66 3.18 35.36
C MET A 25 6.42 4.39 34.45
N ALA A 26 6.62 4.25 33.14
CA ALA A 26 6.36 5.31 32.16
C ALA A 26 4.84 5.54 31.99
N GLU A 27 4.04 4.49 32.11
CA GLU A 27 2.58 4.61 32.11
C GLU A 27 2.07 5.38 33.32
N LYS A 28 2.72 5.23 34.48
CA LYS A 28 2.40 5.95 35.72
C LYS A 28 2.70 7.44 35.60
N GLU A 29 3.84 7.80 35.00
CA GLU A 29 4.21 9.19 34.70
C GLU A 29 3.29 9.82 33.66
N VAL A 30 2.92 9.09 32.60
CA VAL A 30 1.95 9.56 31.58
C VAL A 30 0.54 9.72 32.17
N ARG A 31 0.11 8.81 33.04
CA ARG A 31 -1.18 8.94 33.75
C ARG A 31 -1.17 10.11 34.74
N GLN A 32 -0.08 10.32 35.47
CA GLN A 32 0.08 11.51 36.33
C GLN A 32 0.06 12.80 35.50
N HIS A 33 0.71 12.83 34.34
CA HIS A 33 0.73 14.00 33.45
C HIS A 33 -0.64 14.29 32.80
N ASN A 34 -1.38 13.24 32.41
CA ASN A 34 -2.78 13.37 31.99
C ASN A 34 -3.69 13.81 33.14
N HIS A 35 -3.38 13.42 34.38
CA HIS A 35 -4.09 13.91 35.57
C HIS A 35 -3.77 15.37 35.86
N GLU A 36 -2.53 15.83 35.69
CA GLU A 36 -2.15 17.25 35.84
C GLU A 36 -2.84 18.12 34.77
N MET A 37 -2.96 17.64 33.52
CA MET A 37 -3.73 18.33 32.47
C MET A 37 -5.25 18.37 32.71
N HIS A 38 -5.78 17.51 33.57
CA HIS A 38 -7.21 17.47 33.91
C HIS A 38 -7.53 17.98 35.33
N GLY A 39 -6.52 18.08 36.21
CA GLY A 39 -6.65 18.50 37.60
C GLY A 39 -6.78 20.02 37.77
N ASP A 40 -6.15 20.81 36.89
CA ASP A 40 -6.28 22.28 36.92
C ASP A 40 -7.65 22.77 36.41
N SER A 41 -8.50 21.89 35.88
CA SER A 41 -9.85 22.22 35.42
C SER A 41 -10.93 22.21 36.51
N GLU A 42 -10.64 21.73 37.73
CA GLU A 42 -11.68 21.56 38.77
C GLU A 42 -11.86 22.73 39.75
N GLN A 43 -11.01 23.77 39.74
CA GLN A 43 -11.16 24.89 40.69
C GLN A 43 -11.62 26.24 40.12
N HIS A 44 -11.88 26.36 38.81
CA HIS A 44 -12.45 27.57 38.21
C HIS A 44 -13.51 27.28 37.13
N SER A 45 -14.58 26.54 37.49
CA SER A 45 -15.73 26.33 36.60
C SER A 45 -16.95 27.15 37.01
N LYS A 46 -16.99 28.42 36.59
CA LYS A 46 -18.21 29.21 36.36
C LYS A 46 -17.84 30.54 35.69
N ASP A 47 -17.34 30.50 34.45
CA ASP A 47 -17.66 31.52 33.42
C ASP A 47 -17.00 31.32 32.03
N LYS A 48 -16.06 30.40 31.84
CA LYS A 48 -15.34 30.28 30.56
C LYS A 48 -15.82 29.12 29.68
N GLY A 49 -17.05 29.20 29.21
CA GLY A 49 -17.62 28.29 28.20
C GLY A 49 -17.13 28.50 26.76
N LYS A 50 -16.04 29.26 26.53
CA LYS A 50 -15.55 29.62 25.18
C LYS A 50 -14.03 29.57 24.97
N GLU A 51 -13.23 29.12 25.94
CA GLU A 51 -11.75 29.17 25.84
C GLU A 51 -11.07 27.83 26.16
N MET A 52 -11.61 26.71 25.67
CA MET A 52 -11.02 25.38 25.92
C MET A 52 -10.76 24.55 24.65
N GLN A 53 -10.51 25.21 23.51
CA GLN A 53 -10.18 24.52 22.26
C GLN A 53 -9.09 25.29 21.50
N GLY A 54 -7.84 24.94 21.79
CA GLY A 54 -6.67 25.55 21.16
C GLY A 54 -5.48 25.71 22.10
N MET A 55 -5.18 24.71 22.95
CA MET A 55 -3.84 24.70 23.57
C MET A 55 -2.84 24.26 22.51
N ASP A 56 -2.24 25.24 21.85
CA ASP A 56 -1.03 25.02 21.07
C ASP A 56 0.03 24.48 22.04
N MET A 57 0.56 23.30 21.75
CA MET A 57 1.58 22.66 22.59
C MET A 57 2.78 23.59 22.70
N SER A 58 3.14 24.00 23.92
CA SER A 58 4.34 24.83 24.13
C SER A 58 5.58 24.07 23.67
N ASP A 59 6.59 24.79 23.20
CA ASP A 59 7.82 24.16 22.70
C ASP A 59 8.54 23.36 23.81
N GLU A 60 8.46 23.81 25.06
CA GLU A 60 8.96 23.06 26.22
C GLU A 60 8.22 21.72 26.42
N MET A 61 6.90 21.70 26.21
CA MET A 61 6.10 20.48 26.30
C MET A 61 6.44 19.50 25.16
N ARG A 62 6.70 20.02 23.95
CA ARG A 62 7.15 19.22 22.81
C ARG A 62 8.53 18.60 23.07
N GLU A 63 9.47 19.36 23.63
CA GLU A 63 10.80 18.85 23.97
C GLU A 63 10.74 17.78 25.07
N LYS A 64 9.92 17.99 26.11
CA LYS A 64 9.71 16.99 27.18
C LYS A 64 9.13 15.69 26.61
N MET A 65 8.11 15.80 25.75
CA MET A 65 7.51 14.64 25.08
C MET A 65 8.51 13.91 24.17
N LEU A 66 9.32 14.66 23.42
CA LEU A 66 10.37 14.10 22.58
C LEU A 66 11.40 13.32 23.40
N ARG A 67 11.83 13.84 24.56
CA ARG A 67 12.75 13.13 25.47
C ARG A 67 12.14 11.85 26.05
N MET A 68 10.89 11.90 26.51
CA MET A 68 10.20 10.72 27.04
C MET A 68 10.05 9.63 25.97
N HIS A 69 9.58 10.01 24.78
CA HIS A 69 9.46 9.10 23.65
C HIS A 69 10.82 8.50 23.27
N HIS A 70 11.87 9.33 23.19
CA HIS A 70 13.23 8.86 22.91
C HIS A 70 13.73 7.82 23.91
N MET A 71 13.43 8.00 25.20
CA MET A 71 13.80 7.03 26.24
C MET A 71 13.04 5.70 26.09
N GLN A 72 11.77 5.74 25.68
CA GLN A 72 10.98 4.53 25.43
C GLN A 72 11.48 3.74 24.22
N THR A 73 11.97 4.43 23.19
CA THR A 73 12.47 3.82 21.96
C THR A 73 13.99 3.66 21.92
N LEU A 74 14.70 3.85 23.04
CA LEU A 74 16.17 3.84 23.05
C LEU A 74 16.77 2.52 22.52
N TRP A 75 16.10 1.40 22.79
CA TRP A 75 16.50 0.06 22.33
C TRP A 75 16.51 -0.07 20.80
N VAL A 76 15.69 0.72 20.09
CA VAL A 76 15.60 0.73 18.63
C VAL A 76 16.94 1.15 18.01
N TYR A 77 17.55 2.21 18.54
CA TYR A 77 18.84 2.70 18.04
C TYR A 77 19.96 1.70 18.29
N TRP A 78 19.95 1.01 19.43
CA TRP A 78 20.87 -0.09 19.70
C TRP A 78 20.66 -1.25 18.72
N MET A 79 19.41 -1.60 18.42
CA MET A 79 19.09 -2.64 17.44
C MET A 79 19.60 -2.28 16.04
N ILE A 80 19.49 -1.01 15.63
CA ILE A 80 20.05 -0.53 14.35
C ILE A 80 21.57 -0.74 14.30
N ILE A 81 22.29 -0.47 15.40
CA ILE A 81 23.75 -0.68 15.46
C ILE A 81 24.08 -2.17 15.36
N ILE A 82 23.35 -3.03 16.07
CA ILE A 82 23.54 -4.49 16.04
C ILE A 82 23.29 -5.03 14.63
N LEU A 83 22.19 -4.61 13.99
CA LEU A 83 21.89 -4.98 12.60
C LEU A 83 22.95 -4.42 11.63
N GLY A 84 23.49 -3.22 11.88
CA GLY A 84 24.60 -2.68 11.11
C GLY A 84 25.85 -3.54 11.19
N ALA A 85 26.21 -4.01 12.40
CA ALA A 85 27.32 -4.93 12.58
C ALA A 85 27.06 -6.29 11.90
N TRP A 86 25.82 -6.80 11.97
CA TRP A 86 25.41 -8.02 11.28
C TRP A 86 25.59 -7.91 9.77
N VAL A 87 25.05 -6.84 9.14
CA VAL A 87 25.17 -6.61 7.69
C VAL A 87 26.63 -6.44 7.27
N LEU A 88 27.42 -5.70 8.04
CA LEU A 88 28.85 -5.50 7.77
C LEU A 88 29.63 -6.83 7.73
N LEU A 89 29.31 -7.75 8.64
CA LEU A 89 30.00 -9.05 8.77
C LEU A 89 29.43 -10.14 7.86
N SER A 90 28.19 -9.99 7.36
CA SER A 90 27.50 -10.98 6.52
C SER A 90 28.35 -11.43 5.31
N PRO A 91 28.85 -10.54 4.43
CA PRO A 91 29.64 -10.98 3.27
C PRO A 91 31.02 -11.56 3.63
N LEU A 92 31.51 -11.31 4.85
CA LEU A 92 32.77 -11.90 5.35
C LEU A 92 32.55 -13.29 5.94
N THR A 93 31.34 -13.57 6.42
CA THR A 93 30.97 -14.84 7.08
C THR A 93 30.40 -15.85 6.09
N PHE A 94 29.54 -15.39 5.18
CA PHE A 94 28.80 -16.26 4.25
C PHE A 94 29.36 -16.30 2.83
N ASP A 95 30.40 -15.50 2.54
CA ASP A 95 31.05 -15.34 1.23
C ASP A 95 30.09 -15.40 0.01
N TYR A 96 29.73 -14.24 -0.51
CA TYR A 96 28.78 -14.13 -1.63
C TYR A 96 29.31 -14.70 -2.96
N GLY A 97 30.57 -15.17 -3.02
CA GLY A 97 31.09 -15.94 -4.15
C GLY A 97 30.67 -17.41 -4.17
N ILE A 98 30.12 -17.95 -3.08
CA ILE A 98 29.72 -19.36 -2.97
C ILE A 98 28.25 -19.53 -3.37
N GLY A 99 27.94 -20.57 -4.16
CA GLY A 99 26.57 -20.90 -4.55
C GLY A 99 25.92 -19.85 -5.46
N THR A 100 26.71 -19.27 -6.36
CA THR A 100 26.24 -18.22 -7.27
C THR A 100 25.38 -18.78 -8.40
N VAL A 101 24.33 -18.04 -8.74
CA VAL A 101 23.35 -18.43 -9.76
C VAL A 101 23.25 -17.40 -10.88
N GLN A 102 22.90 -17.88 -12.07
CA GLN A 102 22.51 -17.02 -13.17
C GLN A 102 20.99 -16.79 -13.15
N PRO A 103 20.51 -15.61 -13.58
CA PRO A 103 19.08 -15.39 -13.74
C PRO A 103 18.43 -16.43 -14.66
N SER A 104 17.13 -16.67 -14.46
CA SER A 104 16.39 -17.61 -15.28
C SER A 104 16.34 -17.18 -16.75
N GLY A 105 16.05 -18.15 -17.63
CA GLY A 105 15.79 -17.87 -19.05
C GLY A 105 16.99 -17.36 -19.84
N GLY A 106 18.21 -17.46 -19.31
CA GLY A 106 19.42 -16.99 -19.98
C GLY A 106 19.48 -15.46 -20.15
N ARG A 107 18.77 -14.72 -19.30
CA ARG A 107 18.70 -13.25 -19.36
C ARG A 107 20.07 -12.62 -19.24
N SER A 108 20.42 -11.74 -20.18
CA SER A 108 21.62 -10.92 -20.09
C SER A 108 21.47 -9.86 -19.01
N VAL A 109 22.46 -9.76 -18.12
CA VAL A 109 22.55 -8.74 -17.06
C VAL A 109 23.66 -7.76 -17.40
N TRP A 110 23.51 -6.49 -17.02
CA TRP A 110 24.52 -5.45 -17.27
C TRP A 110 25.80 -5.56 -16.42
N LEU A 111 25.83 -6.49 -15.47
CA LEU A 111 26.97 -6.74 -14.59
C LEU A 111 27.51 -8.14 -14.82
N SER A 112 28.83 -8.25 -14.88
CA SER A 112 29.50 -9.56 -14.82
C SER A 112 29.29 -10.21 -13.45
N MET A 113 29.45 -11.53 -13.37
CA MET A 113 29.33 -12.26 -12.10
C MET A 113 30.27 -11.69 -11.01
N GLU A 114 31.52 -11.38 -11.38
CA GLU A 114 32.50 -10.79 -10.47
C GLU A 114 32.04 -9.41 -9.96
N GLN A 115 31.49 -8.56 -10.83
CA GLN A 115 30.94 -7.27 -10.44
C GLN A 115 29.73 -7.42 -9.51
N ARG A 116 28.82 -8.36 -9.79
CA ARG A 116 27.64 -8.64 -8.94
C ARG A 116 28.06 -9.02 -7.52
N ILE A 117 29.02 -9.95 -7.40
CA ILE A 117 29.56 -10.37 -6.10
C ILE A 117 30.23 -9.20 -5.39
N GLY A 118 31.10 -8.47 -6.10
CA GLY A 118 31.84 -7.34 -5.53
C GLY A 118 30.94 -6.20 -5.06
N PHE A 119 29.94 -5.83 -5.86
CA PHE A 119 29.00 -4.76 -5.52
C PHE A 119 28.08 -5.12 -4.37
N MET A 120 27.56 -6.36 -4.31
CA MET A 120 26.80 -6.83 -3.16
C MET A 120 27.65 -6.79 -1.88
N LYS A 121 28.88 -7.31 -1.93
CA LYS A 121 29.80 -7.31 -0.78
C LYS A 121 30.09 -5.90 -0.26
N TRP A 122 30.42 -4.96 -1.15
CA TRP A 122 30.71 -3.58 -0.73
C TRP A 122 29.46 -2.81 -0.31
N SER A 123 28.32 -3.06 -0.95
CA SER A 123 27.03 -2.51 -0.54
C SER A 123 26.75 -2.79 0.94
N ASP A 124 26.93 -4.04 1.36
CA ASP A 124 26.65 -4.46 2.73
C ASP A 124 27.67 -3.92 3.72
N ILE A 125 28.96 -3.98 3.40
CA ILE A 125 30.03 -3.44 4.26
C ILE A 125 29.80 -1.94 4.53
N ILE A 126 29.51 -1.17 3.47
CA ILE A 126 29.27 0.28 3.59
C ILE A 126 27.97 0.53 4.34
N SER A 127 26.88 -0.14 3.98
CA SER A 127 25.57 0.02 4.64
C SER A 127 25.65 -0.31 6.13
N GLY A 128 26.31 -1.42 6.50
CA GLY A 128 26.50 -1.82 7.88
C GLY A 128 27.33 -0.82 8.68
N ALA A 129 28.44 -0.31 8.12
CA ALA A 129 29.26 0.71 8.76
C ALA A 129 28.48 2.03 8.98
N LEU A 130 27.70 2.46 7.98
CA LEU A 130 26.87 3.67 8.09
C LEU A 130 25.75 3.48 9.11
N LEU A 131 25.10 2.32 9.17
CA LEU A 131 24.08 2.02 10.18
C LEU A 131 24.65 2.04 11.60
N MET A 132 25.86 1.50 11.81
CA MET A 132 26.53 1.60 13.11
C MET A 132 26.81 3.06 13.49
N PHE A 133 27.35 3.86 12.57
CA PHE A 133 27.68 5.25 12.82
C PHE A 133 26.44 6.13 13.08
N PHE A 134 25.45 6.06 12.19
CA PHE A 134 24.22 6.87 12.32
C PHE A 134 23.29 6.34 13.40
N GLY A 135 23.26 5.03 13.65
CA GLY A 135 22.59 4.43 14.80
C GLY A 135 23.18 4.93 16.13
N TRP A 136 24.52 4.99 16.24
CA TRP A 136 25.19 5.57 17.41
C TRP A 136 24.85 7.06 17.60
N ARG A 137 24.87 7.85 16.52
CA ARG A 137 24.41 9.25 16.57
C ARG A 137 22.94 9.36 16.98
N GLY A 138 22.12 8.38 16.61
CA GLY A 138 20.72 8.27 16.98
C GLY A 138 20.49 8.03 18.49
N LEU A 139 21.49 7.60 19.26
CA LEU A 139 21.37 7.49 20.72
C LEU A 139 21.15 8.86 21.40
N THR A 140 21.57 9.95 20.75
CA THR A 140 21.29 11.30 21.21
C THR A 140 19.93 11.80 20.70
N PRO A 141 19.07 12.38 21.57
CA PRO A 141 17.80 12.95 21.15
C PRO A 141 17.93 14.04 20.08
N ASN A 142 16.85 14.28 19.33
CA ASN A 142 16.74 15.37 18.34
C ASN A 142 17.79 15.30 17.20
N ARG A 143 18.05 14.09 16.69
CA ARG A 143 18.90 13.86 15.50
C ARG A 143 18.11 13.20 14.36
N PRO A 144 17.07 13.86 13.81
CA PRO A 144 16.19 13.26 12.81
C PRO A 144 16.92 12.89 11.52
N VAL A 145 17.94 13.65 11.12
CA VAL A 145 18.75 13.37 9.93
C VAL A 145 19.44 12.01 10.02
N SER A 146 19.97 11.64 11.19
CA SER A 146 20.62 10.33 11.37
C SER A 146 19.62 9.18 11.16
N LEU A 147 18.39 9.32 11.67
CA LEU A 147 17.34 8.32 11.50
C LEU A 147 16.87 8.22 10.04
N TRP A 148 16.71 9.35 9.36
CA TRP A 148 16.39 9.34 7.93
C TRP A 148 17.48 8.66 7.10
N ILE A 149 18.75 8.90 7.40
CA ILE A 149 19.86 8.20 6.73
C ILE A 149 19.76 6.70 6.98
N CYS A 150 19.52 6.24 8.21
CA CYS A 150 19.30 4.82 8.49
C CYS A 150 18.10 4.26 7.70
N CYS A 151 16.99 5.00 7.60
CA CYS A 151 15.82 4.60 6.80
C CYS A 151 16.19 4.44 5.31
N PHE A 152 16.92 5.41 4.74
CA PHE A 152 17.38 5.33 3.34
C PHE A 152 18.36 4.17 3.12
N ILE A 153 19.19 3.83 4.11
CA ILE A 153 20.02 2.62 4.05
C ILE A 153 19.14 1.36 4.05
N GLY A 154 18.07 1.31 4.85
CA GLY A 154 17.11 0.19 4.82
C GLY A 154 16.40 0.05 3.47
N ILE A 155 16.01 1.17 2.85
CA ILE A 155 15.47 1.23 1.48
C ILE A 155 16.52 0.71 0.49
N TRP A 156 17.77 1.18 0.61
CA TRP A 156 18.87 0.73 -0.23
C TRP A 156 19.13 -0.77 -0.12
N LEU A 157 19.20 -1.33 1.10
CA LEU A 157 19.37 -2.77 1.32
C LEU A 157 18.22 -3.58 0.70
N THR A 158 17.00 -3.05 0.69
CA THR A 158 15.88 -3.71 0.02
C THR A 158 16.01 -3.69 -1.51
N MET A 159 16.62 -2.64 -2.08
CA MET A 159 16.77 -2.45 -3.53
C MET A 159 18.06 -3.04 -4.12
N ALA A 160 19.16 -3.04 -3.36
CA ALA A 160 20.49 -3.42 -3.83
C ALA A 160 20.55 -4.85 -4.40
N PRO A 161 19.93 -5.88 -3.78
CA PRO A 161 19.88 -7.22 -4.36
C PRO A 161 19.23 -7.26 -5.75
N LEU A 162 18.28 -6.36 -6.02
CA LEU A 162 17.63 -6.32 -7.33
C LEU A 162 18.48 -5.54 -8.34
N LEU A 163 19.03 -4.40 -7.94
CA LEU A 163 19.87 -3.55 -8.80
C LEU A 163 21.20 -4.22 -9.17
N PHE A 164 21.80 -4.98 -8.24
CA PHE A 164 23.03 -5.71 -8.52
C PHE A 164 22.79 -7.14 -8.95
N TRP A 165 21.53 -7.55 -9.14
CA TRP A 165 21.17 -8.92 -9.48
C TRP A 165 21.86 -9.92 -8.54
N SER A 166 21.48 -9.93 -7.26
CA SER A 166 22.16 -10.68 -6.21
C SER A 166 22.47 -12.11 -6.68
N PRO A 167 23.75 -12.51 -6.73
CA PRO A 167 24.13 -13.80 -7.27
C PRO A 167 23.81 -14.95 -6.33
N THR A 168 23.49 -14.68 -5.06
CA THR A 168 23.17 -15.71 -4.07
C THR A 168 21.83 -15.42 -3.38
N ALA A 169 21.11 -16.49 -3.03
CA ALA A 169 19.86 -16.39 -2.28
C ALA A 169 20.08 -15.83 -0.87
N VAL A 170 21.25 -16.11 -0.27
CA VAL A 170 21.61 -15.66 1.08
C VAL A 170 21.72 -14.15 1.14
N ALA A 171 22.44 -13.52 0.20
CA ALA A 171 22.58 -12.06 0.16
C ALA A 171 21.21 -11.40 -0.09
N TYR A 172 20.43 -11.93 -1.04
CA TYR A 172 19.07 -11.42 -1.32
C TYR A 172 18.16 -11.48 -0.09
N LEU A 173 18.11 -12.62 0.60
CA LEU A 173 17.29 -12.79 1.79
C LEU A 173 17.75 -11.88 2.93
N ASN A 174 19.06 -11.84 3.17
CA ASN A 174 19.64 -11.04 4.25
C ASN A 174 19.29 -9.56 4.08
N ASP A 175 19.54 -8.99 2.91
CA ASP A 175 19.42 -7.55 2.71
C ASP A 175 17.97 -7.10 2.63
N THR A 176 17.10 -7.88 1.98
CA THR A 176 15.66 -7.56 1.94
C THR A 176 15.02 -7.66 3.32
N MET A 177 15.40 -8.66 4.12
CA MET A 177 14.89 -8.82 5.48
C MET A 177 15.43 -7.73 6.43
N VAL A 178 16.75 -7.52 6.46
CA VAL A 178 17.35 -6.49 7.31
C VAL A 178 16.92 -5.10 6.86
N GLY A 179 16.82 -4.86 5.56
CA GLY A 179 16.30 -3.61 4.99
C GLY A 179 14.90 -3.27 5.51
N ALA A 180 13.97 -4.24 5.44
CA ALA A 180 12.63 -4.08 5.99
C ALA A 180 12.62 -3.83 7.51
N LEU A 181 13.47 -4.53 8.27
CA LEU A 181 13.62 -4.32 9.72
C LEU A 181 14.15 -2.92 10.04
N ILE A 182 15.16 -2.44 9.31
CA ILE A 182 15.71 -1.10 9.49
C ILE A 182 14.67 -0.03 9.17
N ILE A 183 13.87 -0.19 8.12
CA ILE A 183 12.75 0.72 7.83
C ILE A 183 11.75 0.70 8.99
N ALA A 184 11.36 -0.47 9.48
CA ALA A 184 10.42 -0.59 10.59
C ALA A 184 10.95 0.07 11.88
N LEU A 185 12.22 -0.18 12.21
CA LEU A 185 12.89 0.39 13.39
C LEU A 185 13.09 1.91 13.26
N THR A 186 13.27 2.46 12.07
CA THR A 186 13.57 3.90 11.92
C THR A 186 12.33 4.79 11.84
N ILE A 187 11.26 4.33 11.19
CA ILE A 187 10.09 5.18 10.91
C ILE A 187 8.73 4.61 11.39
N LEU A 188 8.61 3.29 11.61
CA LEU A 188 7.30 2.69 11.99
C LEU A 188 7.13 2.59 13.50
N ILE A 189 8.16 2.08 14.20
CA ILE A 189 8.13 1.84 15.65
C ILE A 189 8.22 3.16 16.42
N PRO A 190 9.28 3.99 16.24
CA PRO A 190 9.35 5.30 16.89
C PRO A 190 8.47 6.37 16.21
N GLY A 191 7.80 6.02 15.11
CA GLY A 191 7.12 7.01 14.25
C GLY A 191 8.11 7.87 13.45
N MET A 192 7.56 8.80 12.65
CA MET A 192 8.38 9.65 11.78
C MET A 192 9.40 10.45 12.61
N PRO A 193 10.67 10.55 12.18
CA PRO A 193 11.66 11.38 12.86
C PRO A 193 11.15 12.82 13.03
N ASN A 194 11.12 13.28 14.28
CA ASN A 194 10.65 14.62 14.68
C ASN A 194 9.14 14.89 14.53
N MET A 195 8.29 13.85 14.38
CA MET A 195 6.84 14.00 14.26
C MET A 195 6.22 14.83 15.40
N ILE A 196 6.67 14.58 16.64
CA ILE A 196 6.17 15.25 17.85
C ILE A 196 6.31 16.78 17.77
N MET A 197 7.35 17.28 17.09
CA MET A 197 7.58 18.72 16.95
C MET A 197 6.62 19.40 15.97
N TYR A 198 6.00 18.65 15.07
CA TYR A 198 5.13 19.19 14.01
C TYR A 198 3.68 18.71 14.10
N MET A 199 3.37 17.86 15.08
CA MET A 199 2.04 17.29 15.25
C MET A 199 1.03 18.39 15.57
N LYS A 200 -0.06 18.42 14.79
CA LYS A 200 -1.19 19.32 15.01
C LYS A 200 -2.44 18.51 15.35
N MET A 201 -3.08 18.86 16.45
CA MET A 201 -4.37 18.31 16.85
C MET A 201 -5.43 18.66 15.81
N GLY A 202 -6.46 17.84 15.67
CA GLY A 202 -7.51 17.99 14.67
C GLY A 202 -8.35 16.72 14.53
N PRO A 203 -9.43 16.75 13.73
CA PRO A 203 -10.32 15.61 13.51
C PRO A 203 -9.57 14.48 12.81
N ASP A 204 -9.99 13.25 13.11
CA ASP A 204 -9.51 12.05 12.41
C ASP A 204 -10.27 11.84 11.10
N THR A 205 -11.57 12.13 11.07
CA THR A 205 -12.40 12.01 9.87
C THR A 205 -12.34 13.28 9.00
N PRO A 206 -12.16 13.16 7.66
CA PRO A 206 -12.23 14.30 6.76
C PRO A 206 -13.61 15.01 6.82
N PRO A 207 -13.67 16.35 6.79
CA PRO A 207 -14.95 17.06 6.90
C PRO A 207 -15.89 16.72 5.74
N GLY A 208 -17.13 16.33 6.06
CA GLY A 208 -18.15 15.94 5.08
C GLY A 208 -18.04 14.50 4.57
N TRP A 209 -17.08 13.73 5.08
CA TRP A 209 -17.02 12.29 4.84
C TRP A 209 -17.82 11.53 5.90
N SER A 210 -18.47 10.44 5.50
CA SER A 210 -19.21 9.56 6.42
C SER A 210 -18.30 8.59 7.18
N TYR A 211 -17.07 8.40 6.73
CA TYR A 211 -16.06 7.55 7.38
C TYR A 211 -14.65 8.12 7.19
N ASN A 212 -13.71 7.57 7.95
CA ASN A 212 -12.30 7.91 7.84
C ASN A 212 -11.56 6.93 6.90
N PRO A 213 -11.08 7.37 5.73
CA PRO A 213 -10.36 6.50 4.80
C PRO A 213 -8.97 6.09 5.31
N SER A 214 -8.39 6.87 6.23
CA SER A 214 -7.13 6.53 6.90
C SER A 214 -7.34 5.66 8.15
N SER A 215 -8.57 5.22 8.44
CA SER A 215 -8.86 4.41 9.63
C SER A 215 -8.06 3.10 9.63
N TRP A 216 -7.82 2.54 10.81
CA TRP A 216 -7.12 1.26 10.90
C TRP A 216 -7.89 0.09 10.25
N PRO A 217 -9.24 0.00 10.33
CA PRO A 217 -10.03 -0.94 9.55
C PRO A 217 -9.72 -0.92 8.05
N GLN A 218 -9.62 0.25 7.41
CA GLN A 218 -9.31 0.29 5.97
C GLN A 218 -7.86 -0.11 5.67
N ARG A 219 -6.93 0.27 6.54
CA ARG A 219 -5.51 -0.02 6.31
C ARG A 219 -5.16 -1.48 6.51
N TRP A 220 -5.78 -2.20 7.46
CA TRP A 220 -5.39 -3.59 7.71
C TRP A 220 -5.66 -4.51 6.53
N ILE A 221 -6.78 -4.33 5.82
CA ILE A 221 -7.08 -5.18 4.68
C ILE A 221 -6.07 -4.93 3.56
N MET A 222 -5.69 -3.67 3.33
CA MET A 222 -4.63 -3.32 2.37
C MET A 222 -3.28 -3.91 2.78
N MET A 223 -2.93 -3.88 4.08
CA MET A 223 -1.69 -4.48 4.58
C MET A 223 -1.66 -6.00 4.41
N VAL A 224 -2.79 -6.68 4.64
CA VAL A 224 -2.91 -8.13 4.43
C VAL A 224 -2.79 -8.46 2.96
N LEU A 225 -3.49 -7.73 2.08
CA LEU A 225 -3.39 -7.92 0.63
C LEU A 225 -1.95 -7.68 0.14
N ALA A 226 -1.32 -6.58 0.55
CA ALA A 226 0.08 -6.29 0.22
C ALA A 226 1.04 -7.38 0.72
N PHE A 227 0.82 -7.94 1.91
CA PHE A 227 1.63 -9.06 2.40
C PHE A 227 1.45 -10.33 1.56
N VAL A 228 0.22 -10.68 1.17
CA VAL A 228 -0.02 -11.83 0.29
C VAL A 228 0.60 -11.58 -1.10
N GLY A 229 0.47 -10.37 -1.62
CA GLY A 229 1.12 -9.93 -2.87
C GLY A 229 2.65 -10.05 -2.79
N TRP A 230 3.24 -9.62 -1.66
CA TRP A 230 4.67 -9.77 -1.38
C TRP A 230 5.12 -11.23 -1.41
N VAL A 231 4.37 -12.15 -0.80
CA VAL A 231 4.68 -13.59 -0.81
C VAL A 231 4.71 -14.12 -2.25
N VAL A 232 3.69 -13.76 -3.05
CA VAL A 232 3.60 -14.18 -4.46
C VAL A 232 4.76 -13.60 -5.29
N SER A 233 4.99 -12.30 -5.19
CA SER A 233 6.06 -11.63 -5.94
C SER A 233 7.45 -12.11 -5.53
N ARG A 234 7.69 -12.35 -4.24
CA ARG A 234 8.96 -12.91 -3.77
C ARG A 234 9.20 -14.32 -4.31
N TYR A 235 8.17 -15.16 -4.38
CA TYR A 235 8.26 -16.49 -4.97
C TYR A 235 8.64 -16.43 -6.46
N LEU A 236 7.97 -15.55 -7.22
CA LEU A 236 8.28 -15.33 -8.63
C LEU A 236 9.67 -14.70 -8.84
N ALA A 237 10.10 -13.80 -7.95
CA ALA A 237 11.42 -13.19 -7.98
C ALA A 237 12.53 -14.22 -7.71
N ALA A 238 12.27 -15.19 -6.83
CA ALA A 238 13.22 -16.28 -6.57
C ALA A 238 13.49 -17.10 -7.85
N PHE A 239 12.47 -17.34 -8.68
CA PHE A 239 12.66 -17.97 -9.98
C PHE A 239 13.46 -17.07 -10.92
N GLN A 240 13.05 -15.81 -11.09
CA GLN A 240 13.70 -14.89 -12.03
C GLN A 240 15.17 -14.60 -11.70
N LEU A 241 15.52 -14.56 -10.41
CA LEU A 241 16.89 -14.40 -9.93
C LEU A 241 17.71 -15.70 -10.01
N GLY A 242 17.08 -16.84 -10.30
CA GLY A 242 17.72 -18.14 -10.47
C GLY A 242 17.91 -18.94 -9.18
N TYR A 243 17.21 -18.59 -8.09
CA TYR A 243 17.30 -19.33 -6.82
C TYR A 243 16.48 -20.61 -6.80
N ILE A 244 15.48 -20.72 -7.68
CA ILE A 244 14.70 -21.93 -7.93
C ILE A 244 14.62 -22.17 -9.44
N ASP A 245 14.69 -23.44 -9.83
CA ASP A 245 14.79 -23.82 -11.26
C ASP A 245 13.44 -23.89 -11.97
N THR A 246 12.35 -24.07 -11.21
CA THR A 246 10.99 -24.26 -11.75
C THR A 246 9.96 -23.51 -10.94
N VAL A 247 8.87 -23.11 -11.59
CA VAL A 247 7.71 -22.50 -10.93
C VAL A 247 6.58 -23.52 -10.83
N TRP A 248 6.11 -23.74 -9.61
CA TRP A 248 4.92 -24.54 -9.38
C TRP A 248 3.70 -23.77 -9.91
N ASP A 249 2.94 -24.38 -10.83
CA ASP A 249 1.71 -23.78 -11.34
C ASP A 249 0.60 -24.84 -11.39
N PRO A 250 -0.47 -24.72 -10.57
CA PRO A 250 -1.54 -25.70 -10.49
C PRO A 250 -2.51 -25.69 -11.70
N PHE A 251 -2.48 -24.66 -12.55
CA PHE A 251 -3.46 -24.49 -13.65
C PHE A 251 -2.81 -24.50 -15.03
N PHE A 252 -1.63 -23.88 -15.19
CA PHE A 252 -1.00 -23.65 -16.48
C PHE A 252 0.35 -24.36 -16.65
N GLY A 253 0.88 -25.01 -15.61
CA GLY A 253 2.13 -25.76 -15.67
C GLY A 253 3.31 -24.92 -16.17
N GLN A 254 4.04 -25.44 -17.17
CA GLN A 254 5.24 -24.79 -17.72
C GLN A 254 4.97 -23.44 -18.43
N GLN A 255 3.72 -23.07 -18.68
CA GLN A 255 3.39 -21.77 -19.27
C GLN A 255 3.82 -20.60 -18.37
N SER A 256 3.79 -20.78 -17.04
CA SER A 256 4.28 -19.77 -16.10
C SER A 256 5.75 -19.41 -16.36
N GLU A 257 6.59 -20.41 -16.64
CA GLU A 257 8.01 -20.19 -16.94
C GLU A 257 8.20 -19.49 -18.28
N GLN A 258 7.33 -19.75 -19.27
CA GLN A 258 7.33 -19.04 -20.56
C GLN A 258 6.99 -17.56 -20.39
N VAL A 259 6.05 -17.23 -19.50
CA VAL A 259 5.70 -15.85 -19.15
C VAL A 259 6.88 -15.16 -18.46
N LEU A 260 7.45 -15.80 -17.44
CA LEU A 260 8.51 -15.22 -16.61
C LEU A 260 9.85 -15.07 -17.33
N ASN A 261 10.10 -15.88 -18.35
CA ASN A 261 11.28 -15.80 -19.23
C ASN A 261 10.96 -15.17 -20.59
N SER A 262 9.80 -14.51 -20.73
CA SER A 262 9.39 -13.88 -21.97
C SER A 262 10.24 -12.64 -22.30
N ALA A 263 10.27 -12.24 -23.57
CA ALA A 263 10.87 -10.99 -24.00
C ALA A 263 10.28 -9.76 -23.29
N MET A 264 9.00 -9.83 -22.89
CA MET A 264 8.33 -8.79 -22.10
C MET A 264 8.91 -8.69 -20.68
N SER A 265 9.06 -9.81 -19.96
CA SER A 265 9.71 -9.77 -18.64
C SER A 265 11.17 -9.34 -18.75
N HIS A 266 11.86 -9.74 -19.82
CA HIS A 266 13.25 -9.37 -20.08
C HIS A 266 13.44 -7.93 -20.57
N SER A 267 12.37 -7.21 -20.95
CA SER A 267 12.49 -5.83 -21.42
C SER A 267 12.79 -4.84 -20.29
N MET A 268 12.45 -5.20 -19.05
CA MET A 268 12.81 -4.41 -17.88
C MET A 268 14.32 -4.54 -17.60
N PRO A 269 14.97 -3.55 -16.99
CA PRO A 269 16.36 -3.74 -16.58
C PRO A 269 16.46 -4.82 -15.50
N VAL A 270 15.61 -4.76 -14.48
CA VAL A 270 15.60 -5.70 -13.35
C VAL A 270 14.49 -6.74 -13.48
N SER A 271 14.50 -7.75 -12.60
CA SER A 271 13.38 -8.68 -12.43
C SER A 271 12.09 -7.90 -12.08
N ASP A 272 11.05 -8.08 -12.89
CA ASP A 272 9.73 -7.46 -12.71
C ASP A 272 9.00 -8.05 -11.49
N ALA A 273 9.15 -9.35 -11.24
CA ALA A 273 8.67 -9.95 -10.00
C ALA A 273 9.41 -9.39 -8.77
N GLY A 274 10.73 -9.15 -8.89
CA GLY A 274 11.54 -8.51 -7.85
C GLY A 274 11.11 -7.06 -7.59
N LEU A 275 10.79 -6.29 -8.63
CA LEU A 275 10.19 -4.95 -8.48
C LEU A 275 8.85 -5.02 -7.74
N GLY A 276 8.01 -6.00 -8.08
CA GLY A 276 6.76 -6.26 -7.35
C GLY A 276 7.01 -6.55 -5.87
N ALA A 277 8.00 -7.39 -5.55
CA ALA A 277 8.34 -7.70 -4.16
C ALA A 277 8.81 -6.46 -3.38
N ILE A 278 9.58 -5.57 -4.01
CA ILE A 278 9.98 -4.30 -3.39
C ILE A 278 8.76 -3.38 -3.19
N ALA A 279 7.92 -3.23 -4.22
CA ALA A 279 6.71 -2.42 -4.16
C ALA A 279 5.81 -2.88 -3.01
N TYR A 280 5.45 -4.16 -2.96
CA TYR A 280 4.64 -4.73 -1.88
C TYR A 280 5.31 -4.59 -0.51
N THR A 281 6.65 -4.66 -0.42
CA THR A 281 7.39 -4.40 0.82
C THR A 281 7.12 -2.99 1.34
N PHE A 282 7.22 -1.98 0.46
CA PHE A 282 6.90 -0.61 0.83
C PHE A 282 5.41 -0.41 1.10
N GLU A 283 4.51 -1.05 0.36
CA GLU A 283 3.07 -0.93 0.57
C GLU A 283 2.65 -1.34 1.99
N PHE A 284 3.03 -2.55 2.42
CA PHE A 284 2.60 -3.00 3.74
C PHE A 284 3.30 -2.20 4.86
N LEU A 285 4.58 -1.82 4.68
CA LEU A 285 5.31 -1.01 5.66
C LEU A 285 4.69 0.39 5.80
N MET A 286 4.35 1.04 4.67
CA MET A 286 3.64 2.32 4.65
C MET A 286 2.21 2.18 5.19
N GLY A 287 1.55 1.04 4.99
CA GLY A 287 0.25 0.74 5.60
C GLY A 287 0.27 0.88 7.13
N TRP A 288 1.33 0.39 7.80
CA TRP A 288 1.52 0.53 9.26
C TRP A 288 1.93 1.95 9.70
N MET A 289 2.40 2.76 8.76
CA MET A 289 2.86 4.11 9.03
C MET A 289 1.68 5.07 9.25
N GLY A 290 1.78 5.83 10.34
CA GLY A 290 0.88 6.94 10.63
C GLY A 290 -0.38 6.62 11.43
N ALA A 291 -1.01 7.69 11.90
CA ALA A 291 -2.27 7.67 12.65
C ALA A 291 -3.49 7.77 11.70
N PRO A 292 -4.73 7.56 12.18
CA PRO A 292 -5.95 7.79 11.41
C PRO A 292 -6.10 9.22 10.87
N SER A 293 -5.30 10.17 11.33
CA SER A 293 -5.25 11.54 10.81
C SER A 293 -4.23 11.75 9.67
N ARG A 294 -3.62 10.69 9.11
CA ARG A 294 -2.46 10.83 8.20
C ARG A 294 -2.76 11.56 6.89
N TRP A 295 -4.00 11.46 6.37
CA TRP A 295 -4.45 12.24 5.21
C TRP A 295 -4.22 13.76 5.35
N ARG A 296 -4.27 14.29 6.58
CA ARG A 296 -3.98 15.71 6.88
C ARG A 296 -2.61 15.97 7.50
N THR A 297 -2.07 15.03 8.28
CA THR A 297 -0.80 15.24 9.00
C THR A 297 0.43 14.87 8.16
N MET A 298 0.28 13.99 7.18
CA MET A 298 1.36 13.52 6.31
C MET A 298 0.91 13.39 4.84
N PRO A 299 0.47 14.47 4.17
CA PRO A 299 0.00 14.38 2.78
C PRO A 299 1.04 13.79 1.82
N TRP A 300 2.33 14.09 2.02
CA TRP A 300 3.40 13.50 1.21
C TRP A 300 3.43 11.97 1.25
N MET A 301 3.12 11.37 2.41
CA MET A 301 3.16 9.92 2.59
C MET A 301 1.99 9.28 1.86
N VAL A 302 0.78 9.85 2.00
CA VAL A 302 -0.41 9.42 1.26
C VAL A 302 -0.18 9.54 -0.25
N ALA A 303 0.45 10.63 -0.71
CA ALA A 303 0.78 10.79 -2.12
C ALA A 303 1.74 9.71 -2.63
N ILE A 304 2.80 9.39 -1.88
CA ILE A 304 3.73 8.31 -2.26
C ILE A 304 3.04 6.95 -2.24
N PHE A 305 2.22 6.67 -1.22
CA PHE A 305 1.48 5.41 -1.12
C PHE A 305 0.49 5.25 -2.28
N GLY A 306 -0.26 6.30 -2.60
CA GLY A 306 -1.14 6.34 -3.76
C GLY A 306 -0.40 6.21 -5.11
N ILE A 307 0.78 6.82 -5.27
CA ILE A 307 1.63 6.64 -6.47
C ILE A 307 2.12 5.19 -6.59
N LEU A 308 2.43 4.57 -5.46
CA LEU A 308 2.93 3.21 -5.43
C LEU A 308 1.80 2.23 -5.76
N VAL A 309 0.61 2.36 -5.16
CA VAL A 309 -0.51 1.44 -5.40
C VAL A 309 -1.16 1.67 -6.77
N ILE A 310 -1.48 2.92 -7.15
CA ILE A 310 -2.33 3.20 -8.32
C ILE A 310 -1.50 3.09 -9.63
N PRO A 311 -0.49 3.93 -9.91
CA PRO A 311 0.37 3.78 -11.08
C PRO A 311 1.07 2.43 -11.23
N LEU A 312 1.73 1.89 -10.19
CA LEU A 312 2.39 0.58 -10.34
C LEU A 312 1.37 -0.53 -10.53
N GLY A 313 0.20 -0.41 -9.89
CA GLY A 313 -0.91 -1.31 -10.14
C GLY A 313 -1.37 -1.30 -11.60
N MET A 314 -1.42 -0.13 -12.25
CA MET A 314 -1.70 -0.03 -13.68
C MET A 314 -0.61 -0.68 -14.55
N VAL A 315 0.67 -0.54 -14.18
CA VAL A 315 1.78 -1.24 -14.87
C VAL A 315 1.61 -2.76 -14.75
N HIS A 316 1.23 -3.25 -13.57
CA HIS A 316 0.99 -4.68 -13.36
C HIS A 316 -0.22 -5.19 -14.16
N ILE A 317 -1.30 -4.40 -14.29
CA ILE A 317 -2.43 -4.72 -15.18
C ILE A 317 -1.95 -4.87 -16.63
N PHE A 318 -1.08 -3.97 -17.11
CA PHE A 318 -0.47 -4.09 -18.43
C PHE A 318 0.33 -5.39 -18.58
N LEU A 319 1.18 -5.74 -17.60
CA LEU A 319 1.94 -6.98 -17.62
C LEU A 319 1.04 -8.22 -17.66
N VAL A 320 -0.08 -8.20 -16.93
CA VAL A 320 -1.06 -9.31 -16.92
C VAL A 320 -1.75 -9.44 -18.26
N ILE A 321 -2.19 -8.33 -18.87
CA ILE A 321 -2.82 -8.33 -20.20
C ILE A 321 -1.84 -8.80 -21.29
N SER A 322 -0.55 -8.48 -21.15
CA SER A 322 0.46 -8.91 -22.13
C SER A 322 0.72 -10.41 -22.14
N GLN A 323 0.35 -11.16 -21.08
CA GLN A 323 0.51 -12.62 -21.02
C GLN A 323 -0.20 -13.34 -22.18
N PRO A 324 -1.54 -13.20 -22.33
CA PRO A 324 -2.22 -13.83 -23.46
C PRO A 324 -1.98 -13.12 -24.79
N VAL A 325 -1.87 -11.78 -24.81
CA VAL A 325 -1.83 -10.98 -26.05
C VAL A 325 -0.45 -10.99 -26.71
N ILE A 326 0.63 -10.88 -25.93
CA ILE A 326 2.00 -10.75 -26.47
C ILE A 326 2.76 -12.06 -26.32
N VAL A 327 2.73 -12.67 -25.14
CA VAL A 327 3.50 -13.90 -24.87
C VAL A 327 2.80 -15.12 -25.48
N GLY A 328 1.48 -15.19 -25.34
CA GLY A 328 0.68 -16.35 -25.71
C GLY A 328 0.81 -17.49 -24.70
N ALA A 329 0.94 -17.16 -23.41
CA ALA A 329 1.04 -18.10 -22.30
C ALA A 329 0.38 -17.50 -21.05
N TRP A 330 0.03 -18.34 -20.08
CA TRP A 330 -0.58 -17.92 -18.82
C TRP A 330 0.32 -18.20 -17.62
N CYS A 331 0.26 -17.34 -16.62
CA CYS A 331 0.95 -17.50 -15.35
C CYS A 331 -0.03 -17.39 -14.18
N PHE A 332 -0.27 -18.50 -13.46
CA PHE A 332 -1.24 -18.51 -12.35
C PHE A 332 -0.91 -17.50 -11.27
N PHE A 333 0.34 -17.48 -10.80
CA PHE A 333 0.76 -16.58 -9.74
C PHE A 333 0.77 -15.10 -10.18
N CYS A 334 0.97 -14.82 -11.46
CA CYS A 334 0.88 -13.48 -12.00
C CYS A 334 -0.58 -12.98 -12.00
N LEU A 335 -1.53 -13.86 -12.36
CA LEU A 335 -2.97 -13.58 -12.24
C LEU A 335 -3.41 -13.44 -10.77
N LEU A 336 -2.87 -14.27 -9.88
CA LEU A 336 -3.14 -14.18 -8.43
C LEU A 336 -2.66 -12.83 -7.86
N ALA A 337 -1.44 -12.41 -8.22
CA ALA A 337 -0.93 -11.08 -7.84
C ALA A 337 -1.85 -9.96 -8.34
N ALA A 338 -2.37 -10.07 -9.57
CA ALA A 338 -3.32 -9.11 -10.12
C ALA A 338 -4.64 -9.10 -9.32
N ALA A 339 -5.18 -10.27 -8.99
CA ALA A 339 -6.41 -10.41 -8.22
C ALA A 339 -6.29 -9.83 -6.80
N ILE A 340 -5.09 -9.88 -6.21
CA ILE A 340 -4.79 -9.29 -4.89
C ILE A 340 -4.73 -7.77 -4.96
N MET A 341 -4.08 -7.22 -5.98
CA MET A 341 -3.78 -5.79 -6.04
C MET A 341 -4.89 -4.95 -6.66
N ILE A 342 -5.67 -5.48 -7.62
CA ILE A 342 -6.78 -4.73 -8.24
C ILE A 342 -7.77 -4.17 -7.18
N PRO A 343 -8.20 -4.91 -6.14
CA PRO A 343 -9.04 -4.38 -5.07
C PRO A 343 -8.38 -3.30 -4.19
N MET A 344 -7.05 -3.24 -4.11
CA MET A 344 -6.34 -2.24 -3.31
C MET A 344 -6.45 -0.83 -3.91
N ILE A 345 -6.53 -0.73 -5.23
CA ILE A 345 -6.63 0.54 -5.96
C ILE A 345 -7.86 1.37 -5.55
N PRO A 346 -9.10 0.86 -5.59
CA PRO A 346 -10.26 1.64 -5.15
C PRO A 346 -10.24 1.93 -3.65
N LEU A 347 -9.68 1.05 -2.81
CA LEU A 347 -9.54 1.29 -1.37
C LEU A 347 -8.58 2.46 -1.06
N GLU A 348 -7.48 2.57 -1.82
CA GLU A 348 -6.50 3.64 -1.64
C GLU A 348 -6.94 4.97 -2.27
N ALA A 349 -7.76 4.93 -3.33
CA ALA A 349 -8.24 6.13 -4.01
C ALA A 349 -8.97 7.10 -3.06
N ASP A 350 -9.70 6.56 -2.08
CA ASP A 350 -10.42 7.34 -1.06
C ASP A 350 -9.47 8.23 -0.24
N GLU A 351 -8.36 7.65 0.23
CA GLU A 351 -7.38 8.38 1.05
C GLU A 351 -6.70 9.49 0.25
N VAL A 352 -6.34 9.20 -1.02
CA VAL A 352 -5.77 10.19 -1.94
C VAL A 352 -6.73 11.33 -2.22
N ILE A 353 -8.03 11.05 -2.39
CA ILE A 353 -9.05 12.08 -2.61
C ILE A 353 -9.23 12.94 -1.35
N ALA A 354 -9.31 12.33 -0.17
CA ALA A 354 -9.42 13.05 1.10
C ALA A 354 -8.21 13.98 1.33
N MET A 355 -7.00 13.48 1.08
CA MET A 355 -5.76 14.28 1.12
C MET A 355 -5.80 15.41 0.08
N GLY A 356 -6.25 15.16 -1.15
CA GLY A 356 -6.36 16.17 -2.20
C GLY A 356 -7.34 17.28 -1.85
N GLN A 357 -8.51 16.94 -1.29
CA GLN A 357 -9.50 17.90 -0.79
C GLN A 357 -8.94 18.76 0.34
N PHE A 358 -8.21 18.15 1.28
CA PHE A 358 -7.52 18.85 2.35
C PHE A 358 -6.52 19.88 1.83
N MET A 359 -5.61 19.43 0.94
CA MET A 359 -4.58 20.27 0.35
C MET A 359 -5.19 21.43 -0.42
N LYS A 360 -6.20 21.17 -1.27
CA LYS A 360 -6.92 22.19 -2.02
C LYS A 360 -7.55 23.24 -1.10
N LYS A 361 -8.21 22.81 -0.03
CA LYS A 361 -8.82 23.73 0.95
C LYS A 361 -7.78 24.61 1.63
N LYS A 362 -6.63 24.06 2.03
CA LYS A 362 -5.56 24.82 2.68
C LYS A 362 -4.86 25.81 1.76
N VAL A 363 -4.61 25.42 0.52
CA VAL A 363 -4.04 26.34 -0.49
C VAL A 363 -5.02 27.47 -0.78
N ASN A 364 -6.33 27.18 -0.89
CA ASN A 364 -7.35 28.22 -1.07
C ASN A 364 -7.48 29.17 0.14
N GLN A 365 -7.07 28.74 1.34
CA GLN A 365 -6.99 29.59 2.53
C GLN A 365 -5.70 30.44 2.59
N GLY A 366 -4.84 30.37 1.56
CA GLY A 366 -3.60 31.13 1.47
C GLY A 366 -2.37 30.43 2.06
N GLU A 367 -2.46 29.17 2.49
CA GLU A 367 -1.29 28.42 2.93
C GLU A 367 -0.43 27.95 1.74
N SER A 368 0.90 27.93 1.91
CA SER A 368 1.82 27.44 0.87
C SER A 368 1.68 25.94 0.64
N PHE A 369 1.48 25.53 -0.62
CA PHE A 369 1.34 24.11 -1.04
C PHE A 369 2.44 23.22 -0.44
N TRP A 370 3.71 23.59 -0.64
CA TRP A 370 4.85 22.78 -0.18
C TRP A 370 4.92 22.68 1.35
N LYS A 371 4.53 23.74 2.06
CA LYS A 371 4.48 23.71 3.53
C LYS A 371 3.43 22.71 4.01
N VAL A 372 2.24 22.73 3.42
CA VAL A 372 1.13 21.81 3.77
C VAL A 372 1.45 20.38 3.35
N PHE A 373 2.05 20.18 2.19
CA PHE A 373 2.43 18.86 1.68
C PHE A 373 3.42 18.13 2.61
N TRP A 374 4.49 18.83 3.02
CA TRP A 374 5.54 18.23 3.84
C TRP A 374 5.24 18.20 5.34
N LYS A 375 4.53 19.21 5.87
CA LYS A 375 4.29 19.34 7.33
C LYS A 375 2.85 19.01 7.75
N GLY A 376 1.95 18.81 6.80
CA GLY A 376 0.52 18.65 7.08
C GLY A 376 -0.12 19.91 7.68
N GLY A 377 -1.32 19.74 8.22
CA GLY A 377 -2.05 20.82 8.87
C GLY A 377 -3.20 20.36 9.77
N ASN A 378 -3.94 21.35 10.27
CA ASN A 378 -5.17 21.16 11.01
C ASN A 378 -6.35 21.73 10.24
N ILE A 379 -7.52 21.14 10.40
CA ILE A 379 -8.79 21.60 9.90
C ILE A 379 -9.83 21.47 11.01
N GLU A 380 -10.64 22.49 11.24
CA GLU A 380 -11.73 22.40 12.21
C GLU A 380 -12.85 21.54 11.63
N SER A 381 -13.32 20.58 12.43
CA SER A 381 -14.47 19.72 12.12
C SER A 381 -14.91 18.98 13.38
N ASP A 382 -16.22 18.82 13.54
CA ASP A 382 -16.82 17.99 14.59
C ASP A 382 -17.04 16.55 14.14
N ALA A 383 -16.52 16.17 12.97
CA ALA A 383 -16.62 14.82 12.45
C ALA A 383 -15.94 13.82 13.40
N LYS A 384 -16.71 12.84 13.87
CA LYS A 384 -16.22 11.76 14.73
C LYS A 384 -15.75 10.58 13.88
N ASP A 385 -14.78 9.84 14.39
CA ASP A 385 -14.41 8.56 13.80
C ASP A 385 -15.38 7.50 14.32
N GLU A 386 -16.29 7.05 13.45
CA GLU A 386 -17.26 5.99 13.76
C GLU A 386 -16.71 4.59 13.45
N ALA A 387 -15.47 4.49 12.96
CA ALA A 387 -14.86 3.20 12.66
C ALA A 387 -14.65 2.38 13.94
N PRO A 388 -15.00 1.07 13.93
CA PRO A 388 -14.76 0.21 15.08
C PRO A 388 -13.26 0.08 15.33
N GLU A 389 -12.87 0.06 16.61
CA GLU A 389 -11.47 -0.12 16.98
C GLU A 389 -10.94 -1.49 16.52
N MET A 390 -9.73 -1.51 15.95
CA MET A 390 -9.12 -2.77 15.48
C MET A 390 -8.94 -3.82 16.58
N MET A 391 -8.78 -3.41 17.84
CA MET A 391 -8.66 -4.35 18.96
C MET A 391 -9.91 -5.20 19.14
N ALA A 392 -11.07 -4.75 18.63
CA ALA A 392 -12.30 -5.52 18.66
C ALA A 392 -12.37 -6.61 17.57
N PHE A 393 -11.42 -6.68 16.64
CA PHE A 393 -11.44 -7.65 15.53
C PHE A 393 -11.57 -9.11 15.99
N PRO A 394 -10.81 -9.60 17.00
CA PRO A 394 -10.93 -10.99 17.43
C PRO A 394 -12.30 -11.34 18.03
N GLN A 395 -12.99 -10.39 18.67
CA GLN A 395 -14.29 -10.62 19.30
C GLN A 395 -15.47 -10.26 18.38
N LYS A 396 -15.30 -9.28 17.50
CA LYS A 396 -16.32 -8.74 16.60
C LYS A 396 -15.73 -8.54 15.18
N PRO A 397 -15.39 -9.63 14.46
CA PRO A 397 -14.76 -9.53 13.16
C PRO A 397 -15.67 -8.90 12.10
N GLY A 398 -16.99 -9.14 12.15
CA GLY A 398 -17.96 -8.64 11.17
C GLY A 398 -17.96 -7.12 11.00
N PRO A 399 -18.20 -6.33 12.07
CA PRO A 399 -18.17 -4.86 11.99
C PRO A 399 -16.83 -4.30 11.52
N VAL A 400 -15.70 -4.86 11.99
CA VAL A 400 -14.37 -4.38 11.60
C VAL A 400 -14.05 -4.69 10.14
N TYR A 401 -14.43 -5.89 9.68
CA TYR A 401 -14.31 -6.25 8.27
C TYR A 401 -15.21 -5.36 7.40
N SER A 402 -16.45 -5.10 7.81
CA SER A 402 -17.34 -4.18 7.07
C SER A 402 -16.73 -2.79 6.94
N ALA A 403 -16.10 -2.27 8.00
CA ALA A 403 -15.44 -0.98 7.97
C ALA A 403 -14.19 -0.95 7.07
N SER A 404 -13.54 -2.11 6.87
CA SER A 404 -12.36 -2.22 6.00
C SER A 404 -12.64 -1.99 4.52
N ILE A 405 -13.89 -2.19 4.10
CA ILE A 405 -14.33 -2.05 2.71
C ILE A 405 -15.29 -0.86 2.52
N TRP A 406 -15.43 0.02 3.52
CA TRP A 406 -16.21 1.24 3.35
C TRP A 406 -15.69 2.05 2.16
N GLY A 407 -16.63 2.55 1.37
CA GLY A 407 -16.36 3.26 0.12
C GLY A 407 -16.22 2.38 -1.12
N VAL A 408 -16.12 1.06 -0.95
CA VAL A 408 -16.34 0.10 -2.01
C VAL A 408 -17.76 -0.45 -1.90
N SER A 409 -18.57 -0.21 -2.93
CA SER A 409 -19.89 -0.82 -3.05
C SER A 409 -19.87 -1.88 -4.16
N PHE A 410 -20.62 -2.97 -3.95
CA PHE A 410 -20.72 -4.09 -4.88
C PHE A 410 -22.08 -4.10 -5.61
N PRO A 411 -22.40 -3.14 -6.52
CA PRO A 411 -23.61 -3.24 -7.31
C PRO A 411 -23.58 -4.51 -8.13
N TRP A 412 -24.71 -5.22 -8.16
CA TRP A 412 -24.85 -6.46 -8.92
C TRP A 412 -24.48 -6.27 -10.40
N THR A 413 -24.72 -5.09 -10.97
CA THR A 413 -24.40 -4.79 -12.37
C THR A 413 -22.90 -4.84 -12.65
N LEU A 414 -22.07 -4.23 -11.81
CA LEU A 414 -20.61 -4.28 -11.95
C LEU A 414 -20.05 -5.65 -11.57
N THR A 415 -20.63 -6.32 -10.57
CA THR A 415 -20.23 -7.69 -10.22
C THR A 415 -20.46 -8.64 -11.39
N VAL A 416 -21.63 -8.58 -12.04
CA VAL A 416 -21.91 -9.38 -13.23
C VAL A 416 -21.01 -8.94 -14.39
N ALA A 417 -20.79 -7.64 -14.61
CA ALA A 417 -19.87 -7.17 -15.65
C ALA A 417 -18.44 -7.71 -15.45
N THR A 418 -17.94 -7.78 -14.21
CA THR A 418 -16.65 -8.43 -13.90
C THR A 418 -16.66 -9.90 -14.31
N LEU A 419 -17.71 -10.66 -13.97
CA LEU A 419 -17.84 -12.07 -14.36
C LEU A 419 -17.90 -12.25 -15.88
N LEU A 420 -18.63 -11.37 -16.58
CA LEU A 420 -18.68 -11.37 -18.05
C LEU A 420 -17.32 -11.01 -18.65
N GLY A 421 -16.57 -10.08 -18.05
CA GLY A 421 -15.19 -9.77 -18.44
C GLY A 421 -14.27 -10.99 -18.32
N ILE A 422 -14.35 -11.73 -17.21
CA ILE A 422 -13.62 -13.00 -17.05
C ILE A 422 -14.05 -14.00 -18.13
N ALA A 423 -15.35 -14.16 -18.38
CA ALA A 423 -15.86 -15.05 -19.42
C ALA A 423 -15.34 -14.66 -20.83
N LEU A 424 -15.26 -13.36 -21.12
CA LEU A 424 -14.68 -12.86 -22.37
C LEU A 424 -13.21 -13.25 -22.52
N VAL A 425 -12.41 -13.14 -21.46
CA VAL A 425 -11.00 -13.56 -21.48
C VAL A 425 -10.86 -15.04 -21.84
N PHE A 426 -11.72 -15.92 -21.33
CA PHE A 426 -11.61 -17.36 -21.61
C PHE A 426 -12.37 -17.83 -22.86
N ALA A 427 -13.24 -17.00 -23.45
CA ALA A 427 -14.08 -17.39 -24.58
C ALA A 427 -13.29 -17.93 -25.79
N PRO A 428 -12.18 -17.32 -26.26
CA PRO A 428 -11.42 -17.85 -27.38
C PRO A 428 -10.98 -19.31 -27.18
N GLY A 429 -10.54 -19.67 -25.97
CA GLY A 429 -10.12 -21.02 -25.62
C GLY A 429 -11.26 -22.04 -25.67
N ILE A 430 -12.49 -21.65 -25.29
CA ILE A 430 -13.68 -22.52 -25.37
C ILE A 430 -14.03 -22.85 -26.82
N PHE A 431 -13.86 -21.89 -27.73
CA PHE A 431 -14.13 -22.06 -29.15
C PHE A 431 -12.93 -22.60 -29.94
N GLY A 432 -11.86 -23.03 -29.27
CA GLY A 432 -10.68 -23.63 -29.90
C GLY A 432 -9.84 -22.65 -30.72
N VAL A 433 -9.96 -21.34 -30.47
CA VAL A 433 -9.14 -20.32 -31.13
C VAL A 433 -7.75 -20.28 -30.50
N PRO A 434 -6.67 -20.38 -31.29
CA PRO A 434 -5.32 -20.25 -30.78
C PRO A 434 -5.10 -18.91 -30.05
N ILE A 435 -4.32 -18.93 -28.97
CA ILE A 435 -4.15 -17.77 -28.08
C ILE A 435 -3.57 -16.52 -28.77
N LYS A 436 -2.78 -16.70 -29.83
CA LYS A 436 -2.11 -15.62 -30.59
C LYS A 436 -2.91 -15.11 -31.80
N GLU A 437 -4.13 -15.60 -32.00
CA GLU A 437 -4.98 -15.06 -33.07
C GLU A 437 -5.46 -13.65 -32.70
N THR A 438 -5.51 -12.75 -33.69
CA THR A 438 -5.94 -11.35 -33.47
C THR A 438 -7.35 -11.27 -32.89
N VAL A 439 -8.23 -12.22 -33.22
CA VAL A 439 -9.56 -12.26 -32.61
C VAL A 439 -9.49 -12.63 -31.13
N ALA A 440 -8.58 -13.52 -30.71
CA ALA A 440 -8.37 -13.83 -29.31
C ALA A 440 -7.85 -12.61 -28.54
N ASP A 441 -6.95 -11.83 -29.14
CA ASP A 441 -6.41 -10.60 -28.53
C ASP A 441 -7.50 -9.58 -28.19
N VAL A 442 -8.49 -9.40 -29.07
CA VAL A 442 -9.64 -8.52 -28.81
C VAL A 442 -10.39 -8.95 -27.54
N PHE A 443 -10.65 -10.26 -27.40
CA PHE A 443 -11.37 -10.81 -26.26
C PHE A 443 -10.53 -10.76 -24.97
N HIS A 444 -9.24 -11.13 -25.04
CA HIS A 444 -8.32 -11.06 -23.91
C HIS A 444 -8.15 -9.63 -23.39
N LEU A 445 -7.90 -8.68 -24.29
CA LEU A 445 -7.69 -7.27 -23.95
C LEU A 445 -8.96 -6.64 -23.38
N ALA A 446 -10.07 -6.72 -24.13
CA ALA A 446 -11.30 -6.07 -23.70
C ALA A 446 -11.90 -6.75 -22.46
N GLY A 447 -11.87 -8.08 -22.38
CA GLY A 447 -12.33 -8.81 -21.19
C GLY A 447 -11.54 -8.42 -19.93
N SER A 448 -10.20 -8.36 -20.04
CA SER A 448 -9.34 -7.95 -18.92
C SER A 448 -9.60 -6.49 -18.50
N LEU A 449 -9.75 -5.58 -19.48
CA LEU A 449 -10.07 -4.19 -19.20
C LEU A 449 -11.47 -4.02 -18.59
N VAL A 450 -12.44 -4.84 -18.98
CA VAL A 450 -13.78 -4.87 -18.36
C VAL A 450 -13.68 -5.29 -16.89
N VAL A 451 -12.89 -6.31 -16.57
CA VAL A 451 -12.65 -6.76 -15.18
C VAL A 451 -12.06 -5.63 -14.35
N VAL A 452 -10.95 -5.04 -14.82
CA VAL A 452 -10.24 -3.95 -14.11
C VAL A 452 -11.15 -2.75 -13.90
N THR A 453 -11.81 -2.29 -14.97
CA THR A 453 -12.68 -1.12 -14.93
C THR A 453 -13.86 -1.35 -13.99
N SER A 454 -14.48 -2.53 -14.04
CA SER A 454 -15.62 -2.85 -13.18
C SER A 454 -15.23 -2.86 -11.72
N ILE A 455 -14.07 -3.43 -11.35
CA ILE A 455 -13.60 -3.45 -9.96
C ILE A 455 -13.19 -2.06 -9.49
N PHE A 456 -12.50 -1.26 -10.30
CA PHE A 456 -12.19 0.13 -9.94
C PHE A 456 -13.45 0.92 -9.67
N CYS A 457 -14.46 0.75 -10.51
CA CYS A 457 -15.74 1.43 -10.39
C CYS A 457 -16.62 0.90 -9.26
N MET A 458 -16.24 -0.19 -8.57
CA MET A 458 -16.84 -0.58 -7.29
C MET A 458 -16.46 0.41 -6.18
N GLY A 459 -15.31 1.08 -6.27
CA GLY A 459 -15.02 2.27 -5.46
C GLY A 459 -15.97 3.40 -5.84
N GLU A 460 -16.79 3.87 -4.89
CA GLU A 460 -17.79 4.92 -5.16
C GLU A 460 -17.17 6.19 -5.76
N PRO A 461 -15.98 6.67 -5.31
CA PRO A 461 -15.38 7.86 -5.92
C PRO A 461 -14.93 7.69 -7.37
N LEU A 462 -14.74 6.45 -7.83
CA LEU A 462 -14.33 6.11 -9.20
C LEU A 462 -15.51 5.65 -10.08
N ARG A 463 -16.74 5.68 -9.57
CA ARG A 463 -17.96 5.12 -10.19
C ARG A 463 -18.21 5.57 -11.63
N ARG A 464 -17.81 6.80 -11.97
CA ARG A 464 -17.95 7.38 -13.31
C ARG A 464 -17.15 6.65 -14.37
N GLY A 465 -16.07 5.96 -14.00
CA GLY A 465 -15.24 5.18 -14.91
C GLY A 465 -15.99 4.05 -15.62
N ARG A 466 -17.16 3.62 -15.11
CA ARG A 466 -17.91 2.48 -15.65
C ARG A 466 -18.33 2.68 -17.10
N TYR A 467 -18.49 3.91 -17.55
CA TYR A 467 -18.85 4.19 -18.95
C TYR A 467 -17.75 3.74 -19.93
N PHE A 468 -16.52 3.52 -19.48
CA PHE A 468 -15.48 2.91 -20.30
C PHE A 468 -15.83 1.48 -20.72
N ASN A 469 -16.57 0.73 -19.89
CA ASN A 469 -17.10 -0.59 -20.27
C ASN A 469 -18.10 -0.53 -21.44
N LEU A 470 -18.75 0.61 -21.71
CA LEU A 470 -19.58 0.76 -22.92
C LEU A 470 -18.72 0.63 -24.16
N LEU A 471 -17.59 1.34 -24.19
CA LEU A 471 -16.64 1.29 -25.30
C LEU A 471 -16.07 -0.13 -25.46
N LEU A 472 -15.65 -0.75 -24.36
CA LEU A 472 -15.09 -2.11 -24.38
C LEU A 472 -16.11 -3.15 -24.84
N GLY A 473 -17.34 -3.10 -24.30
CA GLY A 473 -18.42 -4.01 -24.66
C GLY A 473 -18.82 -3.89 -26.13
N LEU A 474 -18.96 -2.66 -26.64
CA LEU A 474 -19.22 -2.41 -28.06
C LEU A 474 -18.06 -2.86 -28.95
N THR A 475 -16.81 -2.69 -28.50
CA THR A 475 -15.62 -3.15 -29.24
C THR A 475 -15.67 -4.67 -29.45
N VAL A 476 -15.96 -5.45 -28.41
CA VAL A 476 -16.05 -6.92 -28.51
C VAL A 476 -17.26 -7.36 -29.32
N ALA A 477 -18.36 -6.61 -29.29
CA ALA A 477 -19.54 -6.93 -30.09
C ALA A 477 -19.28 -6.75 -31.60
N VAL A 478 -18.45 -5.79 -31.99
CA VAL A 478 -18.26 -5.37 -33.38
C VAL A 478 -16.98 -5.92 -34.00
N ALA A 479 -15.83 -5.77 -33.33
CA ALA A 479 -14.51 -6.05 -33.90
C ALA A 479 -14.32 -7.48 -34.45
N PRO A 480 -14.80 -8.56 -33.79
CA PRO A 480 -14.61 -9.93 -34.28
C PRO A 480 -15.18 -10.19 -35.69
N TRP A 481 -16.20 -9.45 -36.11
CA TRP A 481 -16.85 -9.59 -37.42
C TRP A 481 -15.99 -9.10 -38.59
N PHE A 482 -14.99 -8.26 -38.29
CA PHE A 482 -14.07 -7.72 -39.29
C PHE A 482 -12.75 -8.49 -39.33
N LEU A 483 -12.62 -9.58 -38.56
CA LEU A 483 -11.42 -10.40 -38.47
C LEU A 483 -11.65 -11.74 -39.18
N GLY A 484 -10.81 -12.05 -40.15
CA GLY A 484 -11.01 -13.17 -41.10
C GLY A 484 -11.03 -14.59 -40.49
N ASN A 485 -10.53 -14.76 -39.26
CA ASN A 485 -10.40 -16.05 -38.57
C ASN A 485 -11.36 -16.23 -37.38
N SER A 486 -12.41 -15.41 -37.24
CA SER A 486 -13.35 -15.54 -36.11
C SER A 486 -14.38 -16.66 -36.34
N PRO A 487 -14.44 -17.70 -35.48
CA PRO A 487 -15.55 -18.65 -35.52
C PRO A 487 -16.87 -17.92 -35.26
N THR A 488 -17.91 -18.18 -36.07
CA THR A 488 -19.20 -17.50 -35.95
C THR A 488 -19.81 -17.61 -34.53
N GLY A 489 -19.63 -18.75 -33.87
CA GLY A 489 -20.06 -18.94 -32.48
C GLY A 489 -19.36 -17.99 -31.49
N LEU A 490 -18.06 -17.74 -31.68
CA LEU A 490 -17.30 -16.78 -30.88
C LEU A 490 -17.77 -15.35 -31.18
N SER A 491 -17.99 -14.97 -32.44
CA SER A 491 -18.46 -13.63 -32.80
C SER A 491 -19.86 -13.33 -32.23
N ILE A 492 -20.79 -14.30 -32.30
CA ILE A 492 -22.13 -14.18 -31.68
C ILE A 492 -22.01 -14.07 -30.16
N THR A 493 -21.14 -14.87 -29.54
CA THR A 493 -20.86 -14.79 -28.10
C THR A 493 -20.32 -13.40 -27.74
N GLY A 494 -19.43 -12.85 -28.57
CA GLY A 494 -18.90 -11.49 -28.42
C GLY A 494 -19.99 -10.42 -28.46
N ILE A 495 -20.98 -10.53 -29.37
CA ILE A 495 -22.16 -9.65 -29.39
C ILE A 495 -22.93 -9.75 -28.07
N VAL A 496 -23.30 -10.96 -27.67
CA VAL A 496 -24.16 -11.18 -26.50
C VAL A 496 -23.48 -10.66 -25.23
N LEU A 497 -22.23 -11.06 -24.99
CA LEU A 497 -21.47 -10.66 -23.81
C LEU A 497 -21.10 -9.18 -23.86
N GLY A 498 -20.69 -8.66 -25.01
CA GLY A 498 -20.32 -7.25 -25.18
C GLY A 498 -21.49 -6.29 -24.96
N LEU A 499 -22.66 -6.60 -25.54
CA LEU A 499 -23.89 -5.81 -25.31
C LEU A 499 -24.39 -5.93 -23.87
N ALA A 500 -24.28 -7.11 -23.25
CA ALA A 500 -24.63 -7.28 -21.84
C ALA A 500 -23.73 -6.43 -20.93
N VAL A 501 -22.40 -6.44 -21.14
CA VAL A 501 -21.45 -5.58 -20.41
C VAL A 501 -21.80 -4.10 -20.59
N ALA A 502 -22.10 -3.68 -21.82
CA ALA A 502 -22.48 -2.30 -22.09
C ALA A 502 -23.77 -1.92 -21.35
N ALA A 503 -24.82 -2.74 -21.46
CA ALA A 503 -26.10 -2.48 -20.79
C ALA A 503 -25.97 -2.43 -19.25
N LEU A 504 -25.19 -3.34 -18.67
CA LEU A 504 -24.94 -3.38 -17.21
C LEU A 504 -24.11 -2.19 -16.71
N SER A 505 -23.41 -1.48 -17.60
CA SER A 505 -22.57 -0.35 -17.22
C SER A 505 -23.31 0.99 -17.19
N LEU A 506 -24.59 1.03 -17.61
CA LEU A 506 -25.42 2.24 -17.58
C LEU A 506 -25.94 2.59 -16.16
N PRO A 507 -26.48 1.65 -15.36
CA PRO A 507 -27.03 1.96 -14.05
C PRO A 507 -25.96 2.49 -13.08
N LEU A 508 -26.32 3.51 -12.31
CA LEU A 508 -25.48 4.15 -11.29
C LEU A 508 -25.06 3.21 -10.15
N GLY A 509 -25.96 2.30 -9.77
CA GLY A 509 -25.81 1.51 -8.56
C GLY A 509 -26.05 2.33 -7.27
N PRO A 510 -25.98 1.69 -6.11
CA PRO A 510 -26.15 2.36 -4.82
C PRO A 510 -24.91 3.18 -4.45
N LYS A 511 -25.17 4.34 -3.83
CA LYS A 511 -24.18 5.14 -3.11
C LYS A 511 -24.43 4.96 -1.62
N THR A 512 -23.44 4.47 -0.89
CA THR A 512 -23.56 4.11 0.53
C THR A 512 -22.85 5.09 1.45
N GLN A 513 -21.90 5.87 0.91
CA GLN A 513 -21.08 6.81 1.68
C GLN A 513 -21.16 8.24 1.14
N THR A 514 -20.68 9.22 1.91
CA THR A 514 -20.57 10.63 1.51
C THR A 514 -19.11 11.06 1.48
N TYR A 515 -18.75 11.92 0.51
CA TYR A 515 -17.37 12.29 0.17
C TYR A 515 -17.18 13.81 0.07
N ALA A 516 -17.96 14.57 0.84
CA ALA A 516 -18.01 16.02 0.80
C ALA A 516 -18.19 16.54 -0.65
N GLY A 517 -17.35 17.48 -1.09
CA GLY A 517 -17.41 18.05 -2.44
C GLY A 517 -17.09 17.07 -3.58
N TRP A 518 -16.70 15.81 -3.29
CA TRP A 518 -16.52 14.80 -4.34
C TRP A 518 -17.84 14.15 -4.77
N ASP A 519 -18.89 14.29 -3.97
CA ASP A 519 -20.20 13.69 -4.22
C ASP A 519 -20.79 14.05 -5.59
N GLU A 520 -20.46 15.23 -6.12
CA GLU A 520 -20.89 15.72 -7.42
C GLU A 520 -20.32 14.92 -8.62
N TYR A 521 -19.19 14.23 -8.41
CA TYR A 521 -18.52 13.43 -9.44
C TYR A 521 -18.97 11.96 -9.43
N ILE A 522 -19.68 11.54 -8.39
CA ILE A 522 -20.23 10.18 -8.25
C ILE A 522 -21.53 10.10 -9.07
N LYS A 523 -21.36 9.78 -10.35
CA LYS A 523 -22.42 9.66 -11.37
C LYS A 523 -22.20 8.47 -12.27
#